data_AF-A0A545UPR7-F1
#
_entry.id   AF-A0A545UPR7-F1
#
_cell.length_a   1.000
_cell.length_b   1.000
_cell.length_c   1.000
_cell.angle_alpha   90.00
_cell.angle_beta   90.00
_cell.angle_gamma   90.00
#
_symmetry.space_group_name_H-M   'P 1'
#
loop_
_entity.id
_entity.type
_entity.pdbx_description
1 polymer ?
#
loop_
_entity_poly.entity_id
_entity_poly.type
_entity_poly.pdbx_seq_one_letter_code
_entity_poly.pdbx_strand_id
1 'polypeptide(L)' 'MGVTKTTIKNGDGPQPKNGQTVVIEYTGWLKDTTKDQNKGNKYEFDSSVGRGDFEVKIGVGQVIRGEYQAVNQLRAKR' A
#
# COMPACT_ATOMS: atom_id res chain seq x y z
N MET A 1 -1.07 9.16 15.59
CA MET A 1 -1.18 7.69 15.46
C MET A 1 -2.22 7.42 14.38
N GLY A 2 -1.92 6.69 13.30
CA GLY A 2 -2.91 6.51 12.21
C GLY A 2 -2.58 5.43 11.19
N VAL A 3 -1.30 5.08 11.02
CA VAL A 3 -0.85 3.99 10.14
C VAL A 3 0.28 3.23 10.85
N THR A 4 0.21 1.91 10.84
CA THR A 4 1.30 1.02 11.24
C THR A 4 1.79 0.27 10.00
N LYS A 5 3.10 0.28 9.75
CA LYS A 5 3.72 -0.43 8.62
C LYS A 5 4.46 -1.67 9.10
N THR A 6 4.16 -2.81 8.49
CA THR A 6 4.96 -4.04 8.65
C THR A 6 5.56 -4.40 7.30
N THR A 7 6.89 -4.48 7.23
CA THR A 7 7.57 -4.89 6.00
C THR A 7 7.58 -6.41 5.89
N ILE A 8 6.96 -6.96 4.84
CA ILE A 8 6.96 -8.39 4.54
C ILE A 8 8.19 -8.76 3.68
N LYS A 9 8.52 -7.90 2.71
CA LYS A 9 9.71 -8.02 1.86
C LYS A 9 10.27 -6.63 1.59
N ASN A 10 11.58 -6.44 1.77
CA ASN A 10 12.25 -5.20 1.44
C ASN A 10 12.43 -5.06 -0.08
N GLY A 11 12.15 -3.88 -0.60
CA GLY A 11 12.62 -3.47 -1.92
C GLY A 11 14.05 -2.95 -1.86
N ASP A 12 14.77 -3.06 -2.97
CA ASP A 12 16.16 -2.65 -3.16
C ASP A 12 16.32 -1.41 -4.05
N GLY A 13 15.22 -0.99 -4.71
CA GLY A 13 15.15 0.16 -5.59
C GLY A 13 15.05 1.52 -4.87
N PRO A 14 14.87 2.61 -5.63
CA PRO A 14 14.72 3.94 -5.06
C PRO A 14 13.45 4.04 -4.21
N GLN A 15 13.49 4.95 -3.23
CA GLN A 15 12.31 5.39 -2.50
C GLN A 15 11.57 6.43 -3.34
N PRO A 16 10.24 6.35 -3.46
CA PRO A 16 9.49 7.26 -4.30
C PRO A 16 9.45 8.66 -3.67
N LYS A 17 9.44 9.69 -4.51
CA LYS A 17 9.45 11.11 -4.13
C LYS A 17 8.15 11.80 -4.50
N ASN A 18 7.80 12.87 -3.79
CA ASN A 18 6.61 13.66 -4.07
C ASN A 18 6.57 14.10 -5.53
N GLY A 19 5.39 13.96 -6.15
CA GLY A 19 5.16 14.29 -7.55
C GLY A 19 5.51 13.17 -8.54
N GLN A 20 6.11 12.06 -8.10
CA GLN A 20 6.31 10.89 -8.96
C GLN A 20 5.04 10.04 -9.06
N THR A 21 4.86 9.42 -10.22
CA THR A 21 3.91 8.32 -10.40
C THR A 21 4.56 7.04 -9.92
N VAL A 22 3.86 6.30 -9.07
CA VAL A 22 4.24 4.97 -8.61
C VAL A 22 3.22 3.95 -9.09
N VAL A 23 3.70 2.75 -9.36
CA VAL A 23 2.90 1.59 -9.72
C VAL A 23 2.96 0.61 -8.56
N ILE A 24 1.82 0.23 -8.02
CA ILE A 24 1.72 -0.56 -6.79
C ILE A 24 0.73 -1.70 -6.98
N GLU A 25 1.10 -2.87 -6.49
CA GLU A 25 0.15 -3.94 -6.23
C GLU A 25 -0.32 -3.89 -4.77
N TYR A 26 -1.63 -3.94 -4.55
CA TYR A 26 -2.24 -3.95 -3.22
C TYR A 26 -3.46 -4.85 -3.13
N THR A 27 -3.76 -5.23 -1.90
CA THR A 27 -5.00 -5.89 -1.49
C THR A 27 -5.46 -5.26 -0.19
N GLY A 28 -6.65 -4.67 -0.21
CA GLY A 28 -7.30 -4.02 0.92
C GLY A 28 -8.21 -4.97 1.67
N TRP A 29 -8.04 -5.04 2.99
CA TRP A 29 -8.83 -5.90 3.88
C TRP A 29 -9.48 -5.08 4.99
N LEU A 30 -10.70 -5.43 5.39
CA LEU A 30 -11.23 -4.94 6.67
C LEU A 30 -10.46 -5.58 7.82
N LYS A 31 -10.08 -4.76 8.79
CA LYS A 31 -9.33 -5.20 9.97
C LYS A 31 -10.22 -6.09 10.85
N ASP A 32 -9.73 -7.29 11.13
CA ASP A 32 -10.36 -8.25 12.05
C ASP A 32 -9.31 -8.78 13.02
N THR A 33 -9.39 -8.38 14.30
CA THR A 33 -8.41 -8.74 15.33
C THR A 33 -8.46 -10.21 15.75
N THR A 34 -9.44 -10.97 15.26
CA THR A 34 -9.59 -12.41 15.56
C THR A 34 -8.86 -13.30 14.56
N LYS A 35 -8.26 -12.72 13.52
CA LYS A 35 -7.60 -13.43 12.42
C LYS A 35 -6.11 -13.16 12.38
N ASP A 36 -5.38 -14.07 11.75
CA ASP A 36 -3.95 -13.92 11.51
C ASP A 36 -3.65 -12.61 10.77
N GLN A 37 -2.60 -11.92 11.21
CA GLN A 37 -2.18 -10.61 10.67
C GLN A 37 -3.27 -9.51 10.75
N ASN A 38 -4.32 -9.72 11.55
CA ASN A 38 -5.51 -8.89 11.65
C ASN A 38 -6.28 -8.69 10.33
N LYS A 39 -6.15 -9.62 9.37
CA LYS A 39 -6.82 -9.56 8.06
C LYS A 39 -8.03 -10.49 8.07
N GLY A 40 -9.23 -9.94 7.88
CA GLY A 40 -10.44 -10.76 7.81
C GLY A 40 -10.56 -11.46 6.45
N ASN A 41 -10.31 -12.77 6.36
CA ASN A 41 -10.35 -13.56 5.10
C ASN A 41 -11.64 -13.45 4.25
N LYS A 42 -12.75 -12.95 4.81
CA LYS A 42 -14.03 -12.74 4.10
C LYS A 42 -14.24 -11.30 3.61
N TYR A 43 -13.30 -10.40 3.89
CA TYR A 43 -13.49 -8.96 3.74
C TYR A 43 -12.33 -8.30 2.99
N GLU A 44 -11.82 -8.97 1.95
CA GLU A 44 -11.15 -8.23 0.88
C GLU A 44 -12.20 -7.31 0.25
N PHE A 45 -11.94 -6.02 0.23
CA PHE A 45 -12.87 -5.05 -0.37
C PHE A 45 -12.32 -4.48 -1.67
N ASP A 46 -11.02 -4.61 -1.92
CA ASP A 46 -10.38 -4.11 -3.14
C ASP A 46 -9.02 -4.78 -3.38
N SER A 47 -8.68 -5.06 -4.63
CA SER A 47 -7.34 -5.50 -5.02
C SER A 47 -7.02 -5.08 -6.46
N SER A 48 -5.75 -4.72 -6.68
CA SER A 48 -5.19 -4.55 -8.03
C SER A 48 -4.81 -5.88 -8.67
N VAL A 49 -4.53 -6.91 -7.86
CA VAL A 49 -4.08 -8.21 -8.34
C VAL A 49 -5.18 -8.85 -9.19
N GLY A 50 -4.89 -9.06 -10.48
CA GLY A 50 -5.86 -9.61 -11.44
C GLY A 50 -6.83 -8.60 -12.05
N ARG A 51 -6.84 -7.34 -11.58
CA ARG A 51 -7.57 -6.23 -12.20
C ARG A 51 -6.67 -5.37 -13.10
N GLY A 52 -5.38 -5.28 -12.76
CA GLY A 52 -4.39 -4.44 -13.41
C GLY A 52 -3.74 -3.49 -12.40
N ASP A 53 -2.53 -3.05 -12.75
CA ASP A 53 -1.66 -2.27 -11.89
C ASP A 53 -2.33 -0.97 -11.40
N PHE A 54 -2.13 -0.63 -10.12
CA PHE A 54 -2.59 0.63 -9.58
C PHE A 54 -1.51 1.71 -9.73
N GLU A 55 -1.78 2.66 -10.63
CA GLU A 55 -0.92 3.81 -10.87
C GLU A 55 -1.43 5.05 -10.15
N VAL A 56 -0.55 5.70 -9.38
CA VAL A 56 -0.94 6.93 -8.67
C VAL A 56 0.20 7.90 -8.50
N LYS A 57 -0.10 9.20 -8.53
CA LYS A 57 0.86 10.26 -8.23
C LYS A 57 0.88 10.54 -6.73
N ILE A 58 2.02 10.34 -6.10
CA ILE A 58 2.16 10.53 -4.65
C ILE A 58 2.53 11.98 -4.29
N GLY A 59 2.13 12.43 -3.09
CA GLY A 59 2.51 13.74 -2.55
C GLY A 59 1.78 14.93 -3.15
N VAL A 60 0.71 14.71 -3.91
CA VAL A 60 -0.12 15.75 -4.55
C VAL A 60 -1.57 15.77 -4.06
N GLY A 61 -1.89 15.05 -2.99
CA GLY A 61 -3.25 15.00 -2.41
C GLY A 61 -4.25 14.12 -3.17
N GLN A 62 -3.78 13.26 -4.08
CA GLN A 62 -4.63 12.35 -4.86
C GLN A 62 -4.99 11.02 -4.17
N VAL A 63 -4.39 10.74 -3.01
CA VAL A 63 -4.65 9.53 -2.21
C VAL A 63 -4.95 9.90 -0.77
N ILE A 64 -5.60 8.99 -0.04
CA ILE A 64 -5.84 9.19 1.39
C ILE A 64 -4.50 9.30 2.14
N ARG A 65 -4.49 10.12 3.19
CA ARG A 65 -3.26 10.46 3.93
C ARG A 65 -2.49 9.24 4.42
N GLY A 66 -3.21 8.18 4.79
CA GLY A 66 -2.61 6.94 5.27
C GLY A 66 -1.84 6.17 4.19
N GLU A 67 -2.40 6.08 2.98
CA GLU A 67 -1.75 5.42 1.84
C GLU A 67 -0.46 6.17 1.46
N TYR A 68 -0.53 7.49 1.35
CA TYR A 68 0.65 8.30 1.08
C TYR A 68 1.77 8.08 2.12
N GLN A 69 1.43 8.03 3.41
CA GLN A 69 2.40 7.78 4.47
C GLN A 69 3.02 6.38 4.39
N ALA A 70 2.23 5.37 4.00
CA ALA A 70 2.72 4.01 3.84
C ALA A 70 3.65 3.87 2.64
N VAL A 71 3.24 4.41 1.47
CA VAL A 71 4.00 4.32 0.23
C VAL A 71 5.33 5.06 0.32
N ASN A 72 5.36 6.23 0.97
CA ASN A 72 6.60 6.96 1.22
C ASN A 72 7.60 6.20 2.10
N GLN A 73 7.19 5.14 2.78
CA GLN A 73 8.08 4.30 3.59
C GLN A 73 8.47 3.00 2.90
N LEU A 74 8.04 2.78 1.65
CA LEU A 74 8.41 1.62 0.84
C LEU A 74 9.57 1.95 -0.10
N ARG A 75 10.21 0.90 -0.62
CA ARG A 75 11.22 0.98 -1.69
C ARG A 75 10.71 0.19 -2.88
N ALA A 76 11.00 0.69 -4.09
CA ALA A 76 10.66 -0.04 -5.30
C ALA A 76 11.33 -1.42 -5.32
N LYS A 77 10.62 -2.42 -5.85
CA LYS A 77 11.17 -3.74 -6.14
C LYS A 77 11.87 -3.64 -7.50
N ARG A 78 13.14 -4.04 -7.60
CA ARG A 78 13.76 -4.32 -8.90
C ARG A 78 13.36 -5.69 -9.45
#